data_AF-A0A1A8BAV4-F1
#
_entry.id   AF-A0A1A8BAV4-F1
#
_cell.length_a   1.000
_cell.length_b   1.000
_cell.length_c   1.000
_cell.angle_alpha   90.00
_cell.angle_beta   90.00
_cell.angle_gamma   90.00
#
_symmetry.space_group_name_H-M   'P 1'
#
loop_
_entity.id
_entity.type
_entity.pdbx_description
1 polymer ?
#
loop_
_entity_poly.entity_id
_entity_poly.type
_entity_poly.pdbx_seq_one_letter_code
_entity_poly.pdbx_strand_id
1 'polypeptide(L)' 'RMFPVLKVNVSGLDPNAMYSCLLDFSSADNHRWKYVNGEWVPGGKPEPQTPSCVYIHPDSPNFGAHWMKAPDSFGK' A
#
# COMPACT_ATOMS: atom_id res chain seq x y z
N ARG A 1 -0.50 -12.08 -0.36
CA ARG A 1 0.18 -11.34 -1.44
C ARG A 1 -0.89 -10.80 -2.40
N MET A 2 -0.69 -9.59 -2.93
CA MET A 2 -1.65 -8.91 -3.82
C MET A 2 -1.50 -9.32 -5.29
N PHE A 3 -2.57 -9.20 -6.08
CA PHE A 3 -2.53 -9.20 -7.55
C PHE A 3 -3.47 -8.10 -8.08
N PRO A 4 -2.99 -7.16 -8.93
CA PRO A 4 -1.60 -6.99 -9.32
C PRO A 4 -0.70 -6.61 -8.12
N VAL A 5 0.61 -6.89 -8.25
CA VAL A 5 1.59 -6.44 -7.25
C VAL A 5 1.73 -4.92 -7.37
N LEU A 6 1.65 -4.21 -6.24
CA LEU A 6 1.91 -2.78 -6.19
C LEU A 6 3.39 -2.51 -6.48
N LYS A 7 3.65 -1.73 -7.53
CA LYS A 7 4.98 -1.26 -7.91
C LYS A 7 4.99 0.26 -8.09
N VAL A 8 6.04 0.92 -7.65
CA VAL A 8 6.15 2.38 -7.67
C VAL A 8 7.52 2.79 -8.21
N ASN A 9 7.57 3.78 -9.09
CA ASN A 9 8.82 4.46 -9.45
C ASN A 9 8.99 5.68 -8.54
N VAL A 10 10.14 5.79 -7.90
CA VAL A 10 10.45 6.91 -7.00
C VAL A 10 11.45 7.85 -7.67
N SER A 11 11.28 9.16 -7.47
CA SER A 11 12.19 10.20 -7.96
C SER A 11 12.21 11.40 -7.01
N GLY A 12 13.31 12.16 -7.01
CA GLY A 12 13.42 13.42 -6.25
C GLY A 12 13.84 13.29 -4.78
N LEU A 13 14.25 12.10 -4.34
CA LEU A 13 14.88 11.90 -3.03
C LEU A 13 16.32 12.44 -3.05
N ASP A 14 16.85 12.81 -1.88
CA ASP A 14 18.30 13.04 -1.75
C ASP A 14 19.01 11.68 -1.91
N PRO A 15 19.91 11.52 -2.91
CA PRO A 15 20.62 10.27 -3.14
C PRO A 15 21.40 9.75 -1.92
N ASN A 16 21.84 10.65 -1.03
CA ASN A 16 22.70 10.33 0.12
C ASN A 16 21.94 10.18 1.44
N ALA A 17 20.65 10.53 1.48
CA ALA A 17 19.82 10.37 2.68
C ALA A 17 19.17 8.98 2.74
N MET A 18 18.86 8.50 3.93
CA MET A 18 18.18 7.22 4.17
C MET A 18 16.68 7.40 4.35
N TYR A 19 15.90 6.51 3.75
CA TYR A 19 14.45 6.48 3.77
C TYR A 19 13.95 5.07 4.06
N SER A 20 12.80 4.98 4.74
CA SER A 20 12.02 3.75 4.87
C SER A 20 10.76 3.88 4.03
N CYS A 21 10.40 2.82 3.30
CA CYS A 21 9.16 2.76 2.54
C CYS A 21 8.16 1.86 3.28
N LEU A 22 6.96 2.38 3.51
CA LEU A 22 5.90 1.71 4.26
C LEU A 22 4.63 1.65 3.40
N LEU A 23 3.82 0.61 3.59
CA LEU A 23 2.52 0.42 2.94
C LEU A 23 1.47 0.11 4.01
N ASP A 24 0.38 0.86 4.02
CA ASP A 24 -0.84 0.55 4.75
C ASP A 24 -2.06 0.60 3.82
N PHE A 25 -3.23 0.25 4.34
CA PHE A 25 -4.50 0.33 3.62
C PHE A 25 -5.48 1.17 4.41
N SER A 26 -5.94 2.26 3.82
CA SER A 26 -7.06 3.05 4.34
C SER A 26 -8.38 2.52 3.80
N SER A 27 -9.41 2.51 4.64
CA SER A 27 -10.77 2.21 4.20
C SER A 27 -11.23 3.30 3.22
N ALA A 28 -11.60 2.90 2.00
CA ALA A 28 -12.09 3.84 0.99
C ALA A 28 -13.51 4.35 1.31
N ASP A 29 -14.34 3.51 1.92
CA ASP A 29 -15.74 3.79 2.22
C ASP A 29 -16.08 3.52 3.69
N ASN A 30 -17.13 4.18 4.16
CA ASN A 30 -17.70 3.99 5.50
C ASN A 30 -18.88 2.99 5.50
N HIS A 31 -18.82 1.96 4.66
CA HIS A 31 -19.82 0.89 4.59
C HIS A 31 -19.19 -0.41 4.10
N ARG A 32 -19.88 -1.53 4.31
CA ARG A 32 -19.52 -2.81 3.69
C ARG A 32 -20.07 -2.88 2.28
N TRP A 33 -19.42 -3.65 1.41
CA TRP A 33 -19.89 -3.94 0.07
C TRP A 33 -20.52 -5.34 0.00
N LYS A 34 -21.58 -5.52 -0.79
CA LYS A 34 -22.15 -6.83 -1.15
C LYS A 34 -22.32 -6.93 -2.66
N TYR A 35 -22.17 -8.14 -3.21
CA TYR A 35 -22.35 -8.40 -4.64
C TYR A 35 -23.71 -9.05 -4.88
N VAL A 36 -24.60 -8.38 -5.61
CA VAL A 36 -25.99 -8.82 -5.86
C VAL A 36 -26.31 -8.60 -7.33
N ASN A 37 -26.83 -9.62 -8.00
CA ASN A 37 -27.26 -9.55 -9.42
C ASN A 37 -26.20 -9.01 -10.40
N GLY A 38 -24.92 -9.29 -10.13
CA GLY A 38 -23.82 -8.83 -11.00
C GLY A 38 -23.28 -7.45 -10.65
N GLU A 39 -23.75 -6.81 -9.58
CA GLU A 39 -23.33 -5.46 -9.19
C GLU A 39 -22.87 -5.39 -7.73
N TRP A 40 -21.89 -4.51 -7.49
CA TRP A 40 -21.47 -4.12 -6.14
C TRP A 40 -22.42 -3.05 -5.60
N VAL A 41 -23.03 -3.30 -4.45
CA VAL A 41 -23.96 -2.37 -3.79
C VAL A 41 -23.64 -2.23 -2.29
N PRO A 42 -24.05 -1.13 -1.63
CA PRO A 42 -23.89 -0.97 -0.19
C PRO A 42 -24.56 -2.11 0.60
N GLY A 43 -23.81 -2.67 1.55
CA GLY A 43 -24.17 -3.86 2.33
C GLY A 43 -24.43 -3.62 3.82
N GLY A 44 -24.27 -2.38 4.30
CA GLY A 44 -24.52 -2.01 5.71
C GLY A 44 -23.36 -1.24 6.34
N LYS A 45 -23.44 -1.05 7.66
CA LYS A 45 -22.42 -0.31 8.45
C LYS A 45 -21.04 -0.98 8.34
N PRO A 46 -19.95 -0.21 8.46
CA PRO A 46 -18.60 -0.73 8.42
C PRO A 46 -18.32 -1.56 9.69
N GLU A 47 -17.37 -2.49 9.58
CA GLU A 47 -16.81 -3.15 10.76
C GLU A 47 -15.88 -2.18 11.50
N PRO A 48 -15.68 -2.35 12.82
CA PRO A 48 -14.68 -1.58 13.54
C PRO A 48 -13.31 -1.67 12.85
N GLN A 49 -12.63 -0.54 12.66
CA GLN A 49 -11.30 -0.54 12.05
C GLN A 49 -10.35 -1.39 12.89
N THR A 50 -9.73 -2.37 12.23
CA THR A 50 -8.61 -3.11 12.81
C THR A 50 -7.43 -2.16 13.06
N PRO A 51 -6.54 -2.46 14.04
CA PRO A 51 -5.32 -1.69 14.23
C PRO A 51 -4.55 -1.56 12.91
N SER A 52 -4.00 -0.39 12.64
CA SER A 52 -3.22 -0.16 11.41
C SER A 52 -2.09 -1.18 11.32
N CYS A 53 -2.14 -2.02 10.29
CA CYS A 53 -1.09 -2.97 9.97
C CYS A 53 -0.22 -2.34 8.91
N VAL A 54 0.91 -1.77 9.35
CA VAL A 54 1.87 -1.17 8.45
C VAL A 54 2.85 -2.25 7.98
N TYR A 55 2.95 -2.43 6.67
CA TYR A 55 3.99 -3.23 6.04
C TYR A 55 5.21 -2.35 5.80
N ILE A 56 6.37 -2.76 6.30
CA ILE A 56 7.64 -2.10 6.02
C ILE A 56 8.31 -2.84 4.86
N HIS A 57 8.68 -2.11 3.79
CA HIS A 57 9.41 -2.70 2.68
C HIS A 57 10.73 -3.31 3.18
N PRO A 58 11.07 -4.56 2.81
CA PRO A 58 12.20 -5.29 3.39
C PRO A 58 13.57 -4.64 3.16
N ASP A 59 13.69 -3.78 2.14
CA ASP A 59 14.92 -3.03 1.89
C ASP A 59 15.07 -1.80 2.79
N SER A 60 14.09 -1.51 3.65
CA SER A 60 14.13 -0.35 4.55
C SER A 60 15.03 -0.60 5.77
N PRO A 61 15.75 0.44 6.25
CA PRO A 61 15.98 1.71 5.58
C PRO A 61 17.03 1.59 4.47
N ASN A 62 16.91 2.40 3.41
CA ASN A 62 17.89 2.46 2.32
C ASN A 62 18.11 3.88 1.81
N PHE A 63 19.19 4.10 1.06
CA PHE A 63 19.50 5.38 0.45
C PHE A 63 18.47 5.80 -0.59
N GLY A 64 18.26 7.11 -0.77
CA GLY A 64 17.43 7.63 -1.87
C GLY A 64 17.89 7.13 -3.23
N ALA A 65 19.20 6.95 -3.43
CA ALA A 65 19.75 6.36 -4.64
C ALA A 65 19.28 4.91 -4.91
N HIS A 66 19.02 4.12 -3.85
CA HIS A 66 18.50 2.75 -3.98
C HIS A 66 17.06 2.78 -4.48
N TRP A 67 16.19 3.55 -3.81
CA TRP A 67 14.76 3.67 -4.14
C TRP A 67 14.51 4.27 -5.53
N MET A 68 15.39 5.17 -5.99
CA MET A 68 15.24 5.79 -7.32
C MET A 68 15.87 4.97 -8.46
N LYS A 69 16.52 3.83 -8.18
CA LYS A 69 17.27 3.05 -9.17
C LYS A 69 16.35 2.27 -10.13
N ALA A 70 15.25 1.73 -9.63
CA ALA A 70 14.31 0.87 -10.33
C ALA A 70 12.95 0.88 -9.61
N PRO A 71 11.86 0.42 -10.25
CA PRO A 71 10.57 0.35 -9.57
C PRO A 71 10.61 -0.55 -8.32
N ASP A 72 10.19 -0.01 -7.20
CA ASP A 72 10.04 -0.72 -5.93
C ASP A 72 8.78 -1.59 -5.94
N SER A 73 8.82 -2.76 -5.29
CA SER A 73 7.78 -3.78 -5.41
C SER A 73 7.33 -4.31 -4.05
N PHE A 74 6.07 -4.07 -3.69
CA PHE A 74 5.42 -4.56 -2.45
C PHE A 74 4.80 -5.95 -2.64
N GLY A 75 5.55 -6.85 -3.27
CA GLY A 75 5.07 -8.19 -3.66
C GLY A 75 5.43 -9.32 -2.69
N LYS A 76 6.31 -9.05 -1.71
CA LYS A 76 6.79 -10.05 -0.76
C LYS A 76 5.83 -10.20 0.42
#